data_AF-A0A8T7LHN9-F1
#
_entry.id   AF-A0A8T7LHN9-F1
#
_cell.length_a   1.000
_cell.length_b   1.000
_cell.length_c   1.000
_cell.angle_alpha   90.00
_cell.angle_beta   90.00
_cell.angle_gamma   90.00
#
_symmetry.space_group_name_H-M   'P 1'
#
loop_
_entity.id
_entity.type
_entity.pdbx_description
1 polymer ?
#
loop_
_entity_poly.entity_id
_entity_poly.type
_entity_poly.pdbx_seq_one_letter_code
_entity_poly.pdbx_strand_id
1 'polypeptide(L)'
;MIQRRTSRWLSSSKAHAPATHPVPQPPIPEALRLLSDETRWRLVSELRWSDRQVSELCERAGLPQNLVSYHLGVLRQAGLVRTHRSDADGRALYYGLDLVALRAGLHAINGALALDTPAAPQSPMGGPVLFVCTRNSARSQMAEAWLRQISGGRIVARSAGTAPAGIQPLAIQVMAEAGIDIGYQHAKSLSEAMSPAPEVVVTVCDLAREECASTLNAPLQLHWSVPDPVAVAGDDTARLLAFRAARDELRLRVDGLIGLLRSISINGN
;
A
#
# COMPACT_ATOMS: atom_id res chain seq x y z
N MET A 1 25.50 -0.89 95.08
CA MET A 1 24.05 -1.20 95.12
C MET A 1 23.54 -1.20 93.69
N ILE A 2 22.81 -2.25 93.33
CA ILE A 2 22.55 -2.80 91.99
C ILE A 2 21.88 -1.82 91.01
N GLN A 3 22.37 -1.75 89.76
CA GLN A 3 21.51 -1.49 88.60
C GLN A 3 21.81 -2.49 87.48
N ARG A 4 20.79 -3.30 87.19
CA ARG A 4 20.73 -4.31 86.13
C ARG A 4 20.58 -3.63 84.78
N ARG A 5 21.35 -4.06 83.77
CA ARG A 5 21.02 -3.85 82.36
C ARG A 5 21.03 -5.20 81.65
N THR A 6 19.85 -5.79 81.55
CA THR A 6 19.55 -6.94 80.69
C THR A 6 19.16 -6.44 79.29
N SER A 7 20.02 -6.73 78.33
CA SER A 7 19.73 -7.23 76.97
C SER A 7 18.34 -7.01 76.37
N ARG A 8 18.31 -6.38 75.19
CA ARG A 8 17.41 -6.78 74.10
C ARG A 8 17.97 -6.37 72.74
N TRP A 9 18.62 -7.33 72.07
CA TRP A 9 18.79 -7.31 70.62
C TRP A 9 17.40 -7.49 69.99
N LEU A 10 16.94 -6.53 69.20
CA LEU A 10 15.79 -6.67 68.32
C LEU A 10 16.31 -6.49 66.88
N SER A 11 16.55 -7.61 66.20
CA SER A 11 16.78 -7.64 64.76
C SER A 11 15.47 -7.31 64.07
N SER A 12 15.35 -6.08 63.57
CA SER A 12 14.23 -5.71 62.70
C SER A 12 14.58 -6.12 61.27
N SER A 13 14.25 -7.36 60.89
CA SER A 13 14.20 -7.76 59.47
C SER A 13 13.09 -6.95 58.79
N LYS A 14 13.46 -5.83 58.16
CA LYS A 14 12.61 -5.16 57.19
C LYS A 14 12.53 -6.05 55.95
N ALA A 15 11.40 -6.73 55.80
CA ALA A 15 11.00 -7.33 54.52
C ALA A 15 11.09 -6.24 53.44
N HIS A 16 12.09 -6.35 52.56
CA HIS A 16 12.17 -5.51 51.37
C HIS A 16 11.07 -5.97 50.43
N ALA A 17 10.01 -5.16 50.29
CA ALA A 17 9.10 -5.31 49.17
C ALA A 17 9.92 -5.20 47.87
N PRO A 18 9.72 -6.09 46.88
CA PRO A 18 10.44 -5.99 45.63
C PRO A 18 10.18 -4.62 45.00
N ALA A 19 11.24 -3.90 44.66
CA ALA A 19 11.14 -2.64 43.96
C ALA A 19 10.45 -2.88 42.61
N THR A 20 9.18 -2.48 42.51
CA THR A 20 8.45 -2.46 41.25
C THR A 20 9.03 -1.33 40.41
N HIS A 21 10.01 -1.64 39.56
CA HIS A 21 10.46 -0.70 38.55
C HIS A 21 9.29 -0.44 37.60
N PRO A 22 8.79 0.81 37.48
CA PRO A 22 7.73 1.09 36.53
C PRO A 22 8.24 0.80 35.12
N VAL A 23 7.58 -0.11 34.42
CA VAL A 23 7.86 -0.38 33.01
C VAL A 23 7.56 0.93 32.25
N PRO A 24 8.54 1.53 31.54
CA PRO A 24 8.33 2.76 30.81
C PRO A 24 7.24 2.54 29.74
N GLN A 25 6.22 3.40 29.77
CA GLN A 25 5.12 3.35 28.80
C GLN A 25 5.59 3.95 27.48
N PRO A 26 5.49 3.25 26.35
CA PRO A 26 5.85 3.81 25.05
C PRO A 26 4.87 4.96 24.69
N PRO A 27 5.35 6.01 23.99
CA PRO A 27 4.47 7.08 23.53
C PRO A 27 3.45 6.53 22.52
N ILE A 28 2.21 7.04 22.56
CA ILE A 28 1.17 6.68 21.58
C ILE A 28 1.67 7.09 20.18
N PRO A 29 1.81 6.14 19.23
CA PRO A 29 2.20 6.45 17.86
C PRO A 29 1.27 7.48 17.23
N GLU A 30 1.83 8.49 16.56
CA GLU A 30 1.09 9.59 15.95
C GLU A 30 0.03 9.10 14.95
N ALA A 31 0.33 8.03 14.21
CA ALA A 31 -0.60 7.36 13.31
C ALA A 31 -1.89 6.91 14.02
N LEU A 32 -1.82 6.42 15.27
CA LEU A 32 -3.02 6.03 16.02
C LEU A 32 -3.89 7.24 16.37
N ARG A 33 -3.28 8.38 16.76
CA ARG A 33 -4.02 9.61 17.08
C ARG A 33 -4.72 10.18 15.85
N LEU A 34 -4.07 10.07 14.69
CA LEU A 34 -4.64 10.53 13.44
C LEU A 34 -5.76 9.59 12.99
N LEU A 35 -5.54 8.28 13.00
CA LEU A 35 -6.50 7.32 12.48
C LEU A 35 -7.67 7.02 13.43
N SER A 36 -7.65 7.51 14.68
CA SER A 36 -8.77 7.35 15.63
C SER A 36 -10.01 8.19 15.29
N ASP A 37 -9.93 9.09 14.31
CA ASP A 37 -11.06 9.87 13.81
C ASP A 37 -11.80 9.09 12.72
N GLU A 38 -13.10 8.93 12.89
CA GLU A 38 -13.95 8.11 12.01
C GLU A 38 -13.94 8.61 10.56
N THR A 39 -13.90 9.94 10.35
CA THR A 39 -13.85 10.52 9.00
C THR A 39 -12.51 10.20 8.34
N ARG A 40 -11.40 10.40 9.05
CA ARG A 40 -10.07 10.05 8.52
C ARG A 40 -9.94 8.56 8.25
N TRP A 41 -10.47 7.72 9.15
CA TRP A 41 -10.50 6.27 8.96
C TRP A 41 -11.29 5.86 7.72
N ARG A 42 -12.44 6.49 7.49
CA ARG A 42 -13.27 6.25 6.29
C ARG A 42 -12.53 6.63 5.00
N LEU A 43 -11.90 7.81 4.97
CA LEU A 43 -11.10 8.24 3.81
C LEU A 43 -9.92 7.31 3.56
N VAL A 44 -9.19 6.92 4.61
CA VAL A 44 -8.06 5.97 4.50
C VAL A 44 -8.53 4.60 4.01
N SER A 45 -9.70 4.14 4.47
CA SER A 45 -10.29 2.87 4.02
C SER A 45 -10.64 2.89 2.53
N GLU A 46 -11.14 4.01 2.01
CA GLU A 46 -11.40 4.19 0.57
C GLU A 46 -10.10 4.26 -0.25
N LEU A 47 -9.09 4.96 0.26
CA LEU A 47 -7.80 5.15 -0.41
C LEU A 47 -6.88 3.92 -0.35
N ARG A 48 -7.17 2.96 0.55
CA ARG A 48 -6.37 1.74 0.72
C ARG A 48 -6.26 0.92 -0.56
N TRP A 49 -7.31 0.92 -1.39
CA TRP A 49 -7.43 0.03 -2.53
C TRP A 49 -7.23 0.75 -3.86
N SER A 50 -7.60 2.03 -3.91
CA SER A 50 -7.56 2.85 -5.11
C SER A 50 -7.15 4.26 -4.75
N ASP A 51 -6.31 4.85 -5.56
CA ASP A 51 -6.13 6.30 -5.56
C ASP A 51 -7.37 6.94 -6.16
N ARG A 52 -7.75 8.09 -5.61
CA ARG A 52 -9.04 8.72 -5.90
C ARG A 52 -8.94 10.22 -5.97
N GLN A 53 -9.81 10.81 -6.78
CA GLN A 53 -10.06 12.24 -6.78
C GLN A 53 -10.95 12.63 -5.59
N VAL A 54 -10.93 13.91 -5.20
CA VAL A 54 -11.76 14.43 -4.10
C VAL A 54 -13.24 14.17 -4.34
N SER A 55 -13.72 14.35 -5.57
CA SER A 55 -15.11 14.10 -5.95
C SER A 55 -15.52 12.65 -5.68
N GLU A 56 -14.70 11.68 -6.09
CA GLU A 56 -14.93 10.25 -5.85
C GLU A 56 -14.94 9.92 -4.35
N LEU A 57 -14.08 10.58 -3.56
CA LEU A 57 -14.06 10.43 -2.10
C LEU A 57 -15.30 11.01 -1.44
N CYS A 58 -15.78 12.18 -1.88
CA CYS A 58 -17.02 12.77 -1.39
C CYS A 58 -18.21 11.83 -1.63
N GLU A 59 -18.31 11.27 -2.83
CA GLU A 59 -19.38 10.35 -3.22
C GLU A 59 -19.35 9.07 -2.36
N ARG A 60 -18.19 8.41 -2.27
CA ARG A 60 -18.04 7.13 -1.56
C ARG A 60 -18.13 7.27 -0.05
N ALA A 61 -17.56 8.36 0.49
CA ALA A 61 -17.67 8.66 1.90
C ALA A 61 -19.02 9.29 2.26
N GLY A 62 -19.84 9.73 1.29
CA GLY A 62 -21.07 10.47 1.58
C GLY A 62 -20.80 11.74 2.41
N LEU A 63 -19.67 12.41 2.17
CA LEU A 63 -19.20 13.56 2.94
C LEU A 63 -19.10 14.81 2.05
N PRO A 64 -19.31 16.01 2.63
CA PRO A 64 -19.15 17.25 1.88
C PRO A 64 -17.67 17.54 1.58
N GLN A 65 -17.42 18.18 0.44
CA GLN A 65 -16.07 18.41 -0.09
C GLN A 65 -15.14 19.19 0.85
N ASN A 66 -15.68 20.15 1.60
CA ASN A 66 -14.90 20.93 2.56
C ASN A 66 -14.30 20.04 3.66
N LEU A 67 -15.09 19.10 4.20
CA LEU A 67 -14.66 18.18 5.24
C LEU A 67 -13.64 17.17 4.71
N VAL A 68 -13.89 16.62 3.51
CA VAL A 68 -12.95 15.72 2.84
C VAL A 68 -11.61 16.42 2.62
N SER A 69 -11.62 17.64 2.07
CA SER A 69 -10.40 18.41 1.79
C SER A 69 -9.62 18.75 3.05
N TYR A 70 -10.32 19.11 4.13
CA TYR A 70 -9.69 19.36 5.44
C TYR A 70 -8.96 18.12 5.95
N HIS A 71 -9.62 16.97 6.00
CA HIS A 71 -9.04 15.74 6.51
C HIS A 71 -7.92 15.19 5.62
N LEU A 72 -8.04 15.32 4.29
CA LEU A 72 -6.95 15.00 3.38
C LEU A 72 -5.74 15.92 3.60
N GLY A 73 -5.97 17.20 3.90
CA GLY A 73 -4.91 18.14 4.27
C GLY A 73 -4.16 17.71 5.54
N VAL A 74 -4.88 17.31 6.58
CA VAL A 74 -4.31 16.79 7.83
C VAL A 74 -3.51 15.50 7.57
N LEU A 75 -4.08 14.54 6.85
CA LEU A 75 -3.40 13.27 6.53
C LEU A 75 -2.16 13.49 5.66
N ARG A 76 -2.18 14.47 4.75
CA ARG A 76 -1.03 14.84 3.92
C ARG A 76 0.07 15.51 4.73
N GLN A 77 -0.27 16.42 5.64
CA GLN A 77 0.71 17.05 6.53
C GLN A 77 1.41 16.02 7.42
N ALA A 78 0.69 14.98 7.83
CA ALA A 78 1.24 13.84 8.56
C ALA A 78 1.98 12.81 7.69
N GLY A 79 2.06 13.02 6.36
CA GLY A 79 2.74 12.11 5.45
C GLY A 79 2.03 10.76 5.24
N LEU A 80 0.76 10.61 5.63
CA LEU A 80 -0.01 9.36 5.44
C LEU A 80 -0.70 9.31 4.07
N VAL A 81 -0.90 10.46 3.45
CA VAL A 81 -1.51 10.61 2.12
C VAL A 81 -0.58 11.40 1.22
N ARG A 82 -0.33 10.88 0.03
CA ARG A 82 0.39 11.56 -1.05
C ARG A 82 -0.62 12.13 -2.05
N THR A 83 -0.20 13.17 -2.76
CA THR A 83 -0.97 13.78 -3.84
C THR A 83 -0.18 13.75 -5.13
N HIS A 84 -0.83 13.34 -6.22
CA HIS A 84 -0.25 13.27 -7.54
C HIS A 84 -1.14 14.01 -8.53
N ARG A 85 -0.56 14.91 -9.34
CA ARG A 85 -1.29 15.51 -10.46
C ARG A 85 -1.25 14.53 -11.62
N SER A 86 -2.38 14.36 -12.31
CA SER A 86 -2.51 13.39 -13.39
C SER A 86 -1.37 13.51 -14.42
N ASP A 87 -0.71 12.40 -14.72
CA ASP A 87 0.30 12.32 -15.79
C ASP A 87 -0.34 12.36 -17.20
N ALA A 88 -1.68 12.35 -17.30
CA ALA A 88 -2.39 12.45 -18.57
C ALA A 88 -2.45 13.91 -19.08
N ASP A 89 -3.22 14.76 -18.40
CA ASP A 89 -3.44 16.16 -18.78
C ASP A 89 -3.17 17.16 -17.63
N GLY A 90 -2.75 16.67 -16.46
CA GLY A 90 -2.45 17.48 -15.27
C GLY A 90 -3.66 18.14 -14.58
N ARG A 91 -4.88 17.92 -15.07
CA ARG A 91 -6.10 18.58 -14.53
C ARG A 91 -6.64 17.88 -13.30
N ALA A 92 -6.59 16.55 -13.27
CA ALA A 92 -6.99 15.77 -12.12
C ALA A 92 -5.90 15.74 -11.03
N LEU A 93 -6.33 15.68 -9.78
CA LEU A 93 -5.47 15.47 -8.62
C LEU A 93 -5.92 14.20 -7.90
N TYR A 94 -5.03 13.21 -7.86
CA TYR A 94 -5.23 11.94 -7.19
C TYR A 94 -4.61 11.97 -5.79
N TYR A 95 -5.36 11.44 -4.83
CA TYR A 95 -4.91 11.17 -3.49
C TYR A 95 -4.67 9.66 -3.37
N GLY A 96 -3.54 9.28 -2.80
CA GLY A 96 -3.19 7.88 -2.53
C GLY A 96 -2.53 7.76 -1.16
N LEU A 97 -2.57 6.57 -0.57
CA LEU A 97 -1.89 6.34 0.70
C LEU A 97 -0.36 6.31 0.51
N ASP A 98 0.35 6.81 1.51
CA ASP A 98 1.77 6.50 1.67
C ASP A 98 1.90 5.15 2.39
N LEU A 99 1.98 4.08 1.61
CA LEU A 99 2.06 2.72 2.14
C LEU A 99 3.36 2.47 2.91
N VAL A 100 4.43 3.21 2.60
CA VAL A 100 5.71 3.11 3.32
C VAL A 100 5.55 3.71 4.70
N ALA A 101 5.02 4.94 4.79
CA ALA A 101 4.78 5.62 6.07
C ALA A 101 3.80 4.82 6.95
N LEU A 102 2.72 4.29 6.37
CA LEU A 102 1.75 3.48 7.09
C LEU A 102 2.36 2.18 7.64
N ARG A 103 3.20 1.49 6.85
CA ARG A 103 3.89 0.27 7.30
C ARG A 103 4.87 0.57 8.43
N ALA A 104 5.59 1.69 8.36
CA ALA A 104 6.44 2.15 9.45
C ALA A 104 5.63 2.45 10.73
N GLY A 105 4.48 3.12 10.59
CA GLY A 105 3.55 3.38 11.69
C GLY A 105 3.04 2.09 12.34
N LEU A 106 2.64 1.09 11.54
CA LEU A 106 2.23 -0.21 12.06
C LEU A 106 3.36 -0.94 12.78
N HIS A 107 4.58 -0.90 12.25
CA HIS A 107 5.74 -1.49 12.91
C HIS A 107 6.01 -0.83 14.26
N ALA A 108 5.89 0.49 14.37
CA ALA A 108 6.01 1.21 15.63
C ALA A 108 4.92 0.81 16.63
N ILE A 109 3.67 0.62 16.17
CA ILE A 109 2.56 0.13 17.01
C ILE A 109 2.84 -1.29 17.52
N ASN A 110 3.24 -2.21 16.63
CA ASN A 110 3.55 -3.58 17.00
C ASN A 110 4.70 -3.62 18.01
N GLY A 111 5.76 -2.82 17.81
CA GLY A 111 6.87 -2.70 18.74
C GLY A 111 6.44 -2.15 20.10
N ALA A 112 5.61 -1.10 20.12
CA ALA A 112 5.08 -0.51 21.35
C ALA A 112 4.20 -1.48 22.15
N LEU A 113 3.45 -2.35 21.46
CA LEU A 113 2.53 -3.30 22.07
C LEU A 113 3.13 -4.71 22.23
N ALA A 114 4.40 -4.91 21.86
CA ALA A 114 5.06 -6.22 21.79
C ALA A 114 4.22 -7.28 21.06
N LEU A 115 3.55 -6.87 19.98
CA LEU A 115 2.73 -7.76 19.17
C LEU A 115 3.61 -8.49 18.16
N ASP A 116 3.50 -9.81 18.14
CA ASP A 116 4.00 -10.60 17.02
C ASP A 116 3.20 -10.24 15.76
N THR A 117 3.88 -10.25 14.61
CA THR A 117 3.18 -10.15 13.33
C THR A 117 2.69 -11.56 12.97
N PRO A 118 1.37 -11.84 13.03
CA PRO A 118 0.91 -13.17 12.68
C PRO A 118 1.28 -13.46 11.22
N ALA A 119 1.80 -14.65 10.97
CA ALA A 119 2.00 -15.13 9.61
C ALA A 119 0.64 -15.14 8.90
N ALA A 120 0.55 -14.50 7.74
CA ALA A 120 -0.69 -14.42 7.00
C ALA A 120 -1.22 -15.84 6.70
N PRO A 121 -2.49 -16.15 7.01
CA PRO A 121 -3.06 -17.47 6.73
C PRO A 121 -2.98 -17.78 5.23
N GLN A 122 -2.69 -19.04 4.90
CA GLN A 122 -2.43 -19.50 3.54
C GLN A 122 -3.67 -20.23 2.97
N SER A 123 -4.47 -19.48 2.17
CA SER A 123 -5.50 -19.89 1.16
C SER A 123 -6.98 -19.53 1.50
N PRO A 124 -7.90 -19.31 0.51
CA PRO A 124 -7.76 -19.42 -0.96
C PRO A 124 -7.73 -18.07 -1.70
N MET A 125 -7.50 -18.09 -3.02
CA MET A 125 -7.16 -16.92 -3.85
C MET A 125 -8.17 -16.64 -4.97
N GLY A 126 -8.39 -15.35 -5.24
CA GLY A 126 -9.38 -14.82 -6.17
C GLY A 126 -9.01 -14.91 -7.66
N GLY A 127 -9.90 -14.40 -8.51
CA GLY A 127 -9.82 -14.62 -9.95
C GLY A 127 -8.82 -13.73 -10.72
N PRO A 128 -8.89 -13.78 -12.06
CA PRO A 128 -7.88 -13.19 -12.94
C PRO A 128 -7.78 -11.68 -12.79
N VAL A 129 -6.55 -11.18 -12.64
CA VAL A 129 -6.23 -9.75 -12.52
C VAL A 129 -5.59 -9.25 -13.81
N LEU A 130 -6.07 -8.10 -14.30
CA LEU A 130 -5.52 -7.39 -15.45
C LEU A 130 -4.98 -6.02 -15.02
N PHE A 131 -3.68 -5.78 -15.21
CA PHE A 131 -3.03 -4.49 -15.02
C PHE A 131 -2.99 -3.69 -16.33
N VAL A 132 -3.59 -2.51 -16.36
CA VAL A 132 -3.69 -1.70 -17.58
C VAL A 132 -2.85 -0.43 -17.43
N CYS A 133 -2.02 -0.16 -18.43
CA CYS A 133 -1.45 1.18 -18.62
C CYS A 133 -1.54 1.59 -20.09
N THR A 134 -0.92 2.71 -20.49
CA THR A 134 -0.98 3.16 -21.89
C THR A 134 -0.12 2.28 -22.79
N ARG A 135 1.18 2.15 -22.51
CA ARG A 135 2.14 1.48 -23.41
C ARG A 135 2.41 0.00 -23.12
N ASN A 136 1.93 -0.50 -21.98
CA ASN A 136 2.30 -1.82 -21.44
C ASN A 136 3.82 -2.10 -21.45
N SER A 137 4.61 -1.07 -21.17
CA SER A 137 6.07 -1.13 -21.32
C SER A 137 6.82 -1.14 -19.99
N ALA A 138 6.26 -0.60 -18.90
CA ALA A 138 6.93 -0.51 -17.61
C ALA A 138 5.99 -0.86 -16.44
N ARG A 139 5.19 0.10 -15.96
CA ARG A 139 4.36 -0.02 -14.75
C ARG A 139 3.51 -1.30 -14.71
N SER A 140 2.73 -1.57 -15.76
CA SER A 140 1.86 -2.75 -15.77
C SER A 140 2.61 -4.08 -15.93
N GLN A 141 3.79 -4.10 -16.57
CA GLN A 141 4.65 -5.29 -16.64
C GLN A 141 5.25 -5.61 -15.26
N MET A 142 5.75 -4.59 -14.56
CA MET A 142 6.26 -4.75 -13.19
C MET A 142 5.15 -5.23 -12.23
N ALA A 143 3.94 -4.69 -12.36
CA ALA A 143 2.78 -5.11 -11.56
C ALA A 143 2.37 -6.57 -11.83
N GLU A 144 2.30 -6.98 -13.11
CA GLU A 144 2.05 -8.37 -13.52
C GLU A 144 3.08 -9.32 -12.90
N ALA A 145 4.37 -8.96 -13.00
CA ALA A 145 5.47 -9.75 -12.49
C ALA A 145 5.44 -9.88 -10.96
N TRP A 146 5.18 -8.79 -10.23
CA TRP A 146 5.02 -8.83 -8.78
C TRP A 146 3.87 -9.73 -8.36
N LEU A 147 2.72 -9.64 -9.02
CA LEU A 147 1.56 -10.46 -8.67
C LEU A 147 1.85 -11.94 -8.92
N ARG A 148 2.49 -12.31 -10.03
CA ARG A 148 2.91 -13.70 -10.26
C ARG A 148 3.84 -14.20 -9.17
N GLN A 149 4.87 -13.42 -8.84
CA GLN A 149 5.88 -13.80 -7.86
C GLN A 149 5.29 -13.98 -6.47
N ILE A 150 4.61 -12.95 -5.94
CA ILE A 150 4.10 -12.94 -4.56
C ILE A 150 2.98 -13.97 -4.38
N SER A 151 2.15 -14.15 -5.41
CA SER A 151 1.06 -15.12 -5.38
C SER A 151 1.54 -16.56 -5.58
N GLY A 152 2.79 -16.78 -6.02
CA GLY A 152 3.31 -18.09 -6.39
C GLY A 152 2.58 -18.69 -7.59
N GLY A 153 2.17 -17.85 -8.55
CA GLY A 153 1.42 -18.25 -9.75
C GLY A 153 -0.04 -18.67 -9.52
N ARG A 154 -0.54 -18.60 -8.28
CA ARG A 154 -1.92 -19.02 -7.95
C ARG A 154 -2.99 -18.01 -8.39
N ILE A 155 -2.66 -16.73 -8.63
CA ILE A 155 -3.54 -15.75 -9.30
C ILE A 155 -3.07 -15.60 -10.74
N VAL A 156 -4.00 -15.69 -11.68
CA VAL A 156 -3.74 -15.38 -13.08
C VAL A 156 -3.53 -13.87 -13.22
N ALA A 157 -2.28 -13.47 -13.44
CA ALA A 157 -1.88 -12.08 -13.65
C ALA A 157 -1.61 -11.83 -15.14
N ARG A 158 -2.23 -10.77 -15.66
CA ARG A 158 -2.01 -10.25 -17.02
C ARG A 158 -1.82 -8.74 -16.98
N SER A 159 -1.29 -8.19 -18.06
CA SER A 159 -1.16 -6.75 -18.29
C SER A 159 -1.39 -6.42 -19.75
N ALA A 160 -1.81 -5.18 -20.00
CA ALA A 160 -2.08 -4.66 -21.34
C ALA A 160 -1.92 -3.15 -21.45
N GLY A 161 -1.93 -2.70 -22.71
CA GLY A 161 -1.74 -1.34 -23.17
C GLY A 161 -2.89 -0.87 -24.04
N THR A 162 -3.28 0.40 -23.92
CA THR A 162 -4.16 1.08 -24.90
C THR A 162 -3.44 1.34 -26.21
N ALA A 163 -2.14 1.63 -26.14
CA ALA A 163 -1.22 1.79 -27.26
C ALA A 163 0.10 1.06 -26.98
N PRO A 164 0.13 -0.29 -27.05
CA PRO A 164 1.28 -1.11 -26.67
C PRO A 164 2.57 -0.72 -27.40
N ALA A 165 3.70 -0.76 -26.69
CA ALA A 165 5.03 -0.49 -27.22
C ALA A 165 6.06 -1.47 -26.63
N GLY A 166 7.31 -1.45 -27.10
CA GLY A 166 8.36 -2.32 -26.54
C GLY A 166 8.55 -2.16 -25.01
N ILE A 167 8.92 -3.24 -24.33
CA ILE A 167 9.22 -3.21 -22.89
C ILE A 167 10.38 -2.26 -22.62
N GLN A 168 10.24 -1.43 -21.59
CA GLN A 168 11.26 -0.49 -21.16
C GLN A 168 12.47 -1.24 -20.58
N PRO A 169 13.69 -1.06 -21.11
CA PRO A 169 14.88 -1.74 -20.60
C PRO A 169 15.15 -1.49 -19.12
N LEU A 170 14.90 -0.27 -18.64
CA LEU A 170 15.04 0.06 -17.22
C LEU A 170 14.06 -0.71 -16.32
N ALA A 171 12.86 -1.06 -16.82
CA ALA A 171 11.93 -1.92 -16.09
C ALA A 171 12.50 -3.34 -15.93
N ILE A 172 13.09 -3.89 -17.00
CA ILE A 172 13.77 -5.20 -16.96
C ILE A 172 14.90 -5.15 -15.93
N GLN A 173 15.73 -4.11 -15.98
CA GLN A 173 16.85 -3.94 -15.07
C GLN A 173 16.41 -3.89 -13.60
N VAL A 174 15.45 -3.03 -13.23
CA VAL A 174 15.04 -2.90 -11.81
C VAL A 174 14.28 -4.12 -11.29
N MET A 175 13.59 -4.86 -12.15
CA MET A 175 12.97 -6.13 -11.75
C MET A 175 14.03 -7.22 -11.56
N ALA A 176 15.06 -7.27 -12.40
CA ALA A 176 16.18 -8.19 -12.25
C ALA A 176 16.95 -7.95 -10.94
N GLU A 177 17.12 -6.68 -10.52
CA GLU A 177 17.66 -6.33 -9.19
C GLU A 177 16.86 -6.95 -8.03
N ALA A 178 15.55 -7.17 -8.23
CA ALA A 178 14.66 -7.81 -7.28
C ALA A 178 14.56 -9.34 -7.48
N GLY A 179 15.38 -9.92 -8.37
CA GLY A 179 15.40 -11.35 -8.67
C GLY A 179 14.26 -11.83 -9.57
N ILE A 180 13.61 -10.93 -10.31
CA ILE A 180 12.48 -11.25 -11.19
C ILE A 180 12.85 -10.87 -12.62
N ASP A 181 12.99 -11.86 -13.49
CA ASP A 181 13.14 -11.61 -14.92
C ASP A 181 11.79 -11.28 -15.55
N ILE A 182 11.74 -10.19 -16.33
CA ILE A 182 10.59 -9.81 -17.15
C ILE A 182 10.97 -9.65 -18.63
N GLY A 183 12.21 -9.99 -19.01
CA GLY A 183 12.72 -9.88 -20.38
C GLY A 183 12.02 -10.80 -21.38
N TYR A 184 11.38 -11.87 -20.89
CA TYR A 184 10.55 -12.77 -21.71
C TYR A 184 9.12 -12.23 -21.95
N GLN A 185 8.71 -11.18 -21.22
CA GLN A 185 7.38 -10.59 -21.41
C GLN A 185 7.35 -9.81 -22.72
N HIS A 186 6.15 -9.51 -23.21
CA HIS A 186 5.95 -8.59 -24.31
C HIS A 186 4.74 -7.70 -24.02
N ALA A 187 4.65 -6.58 -24.74
CA ALA A 187 3.52 -5.68 -24.61
C ALA A 187 2.32 -6.19 -25.41
N LYS A 188 1.16 -6.21 -24.76
CA LYS A 188 -0.09 -6.78 -25.24
C LYS A 188 -1.15 -5.69 -25.36
N SER A 189 -2.03 -5.81 -26.35
CA SER A 189 -3.18 -4.91 -26.45
C SER A 189 -4.26 -5.26 -25.42
N LEU A 190 -5.16 -4.31 -25.16
CA LEU A 190 -6.36 -4.60 -24.37
C LEU A 190 -7.20 -5.73 -24.98
N SER A 191 -7.37 -5.75 -26.31
CA SER A 191 -8.15 -6.80 -26.97
C SER A 191 -7.59 -8.20 -26.74
N GLU A 192 -6.27 -8.33 -26.69
CA GLU A 192 -5.58 -9.59 -26.40
C GLU A 192 -5.74 -10.01 -24.95
N ALA A 193 -5.57 -9.07 -24.00
CA ALA A 193 -5.54 -9.40 -22.57
C ALA A 193 -6.90 -9.41 -21.88
N MET A 194 -7.97 -8.96 -22.55
CA MET A 194 -9.33 -8.96 -22.01
C MET A 194 -10.03 -10.33 -22.12
N SER A 195 -9.47 -11.29 -22.86
CA SER A 195 -10.01 -12.65 -22.99
C SER A 195 -9.07 -13.69 -22.35
N PRO A 196 -9.55 -14.55 -21.43
CA PRO A 196 -10.89 -14.53 -20.81
C PRO A 196 -11.10 -13.26 -19.96
N ALA A 197 -12.34 -12.91 -19.64
CA ALA A 197 -12.66 -11.70 -18.89
C ALA A 197 -11.95 -11.67 -17.52
N PRO A 198 -11.31 -10.54 -17.13
CA PRO A 198 -10.77 -10.40 -15.79
C PRO A 198 -11.86 -10.19 -14.75
N GLU A 199 -11.65 -10.69 -13.55
CA GLU A 199 -12.49 -10.36 -12.38
C GLU A 199 -12.07 -9.01 -11.76
N VAL A 200 -10.79 -8.67 -11.92
CA VAL A 200 -10.19 -7.47 -11.36
C VAL A 200 -9.41 -6.74 -12.43
N VAL A 201 -9.70 -5.46 -12.61
CA VAL A 201 -8.90 -4.57 -13.44
C VAL A 201 -8.25 -3.51 -12.57
N VAL A 202 -6.95 -3.33 -12.75
CA VAL A 202 -6.18 -2.30 -12.06
C VAL A 202 -5.52 -1.41 -13.09
N THR A 203 -5.98 -0.16 -13.20
CA THR A 203 -5.31 0.85 -14.03
C THR A 203 -4.13 1.41 -13.24
N VAL A 204 -2.92 1.40 -13.83
CA VAL A 204 -1.68 1.84 -13.15
C VAL A 204 -1.08 3.11 -13.75
N CYS A 205 -1.79 3.74 -14.68
CA CYS A 205 -1.51 5.10 -15.15
C CYS A 205 -2.82 5.87 -15.35
N ASP A 206 -2.73 7.19 -15.22
CA ASP A 206 -3.91 8.08 -15.24
C ASP A 206 -4.54 8.14 -16.62
N LEU A 207 -3.72 8.18 -17.68
CA LEU A 207 -4.23 8.20 -19.05
C LEU A 207 -5.04 6.96 -19.38
N ALA A 208 -4.60 5.76 -18.97
CA ALA A 208 -5.40 4.55 -19.18
C ALA A 208 -6.68 4.55 -18.34
N ARG A 209 -6.65 5.12 -17.13
CA ARG A 209 -7.85 5.28 -16.29
C ARG A 209 -8.88 6.19 -16.94
N GLU A 210 -8.44 7.27 -17.58
CA GLU A 210 -9.27 8.25 -18.28
C GLU A 210 -9.81 7.69 -19.61
N GLU A 211 -8.95 7.08 -20.43
CA GLU A 211 -9.30 6.53 -21.75
C GLU A 211 -10.20 5.29 -21.67
N CYS A 212 -10.02 4.45 -20.62
CA CYS A 212 -10.61 3.11 -20.58
C CYS A 212 -11.68 2.93 -19.51
N ALA A 213 -12.09 4.01 -18.82
CA ALA A 213 -13.08 3.95 -17.75
C ALA A 213 -14.38 3.23 -18.16
N SER A 214 -14.79 3.37 -19.41
CA SER A 214 -16.04 2.79 -19.94
C SER A 214 -15.87 1.40 -20.57
N THR A 215 -14.64 1.01 -20.92
CA THR A 215 -14.37 -0.21 -21.71
C THR A 215 -13.85 -1.37 -20.85
N LEU A 216 -13.28 -1.08 -19.69
CA LEU A 216 -12.79 -2.08 -18.74
C LEU A 216 -13.96 -2.61 -17.90
N ASN A 217 -14.72 -3.56 -18.43
CA ASN A 217 -15.80 -4.19 -17.68
C ASN A 217 -15.26 -5.33 -16.80
N ALA A 218 -15.12 -5.06 -15.50
CA ALA A 218 -14.77 -6.06 -14.50
C ALA A 218 -15.55 -5.81 -13.19
N PRO A 219 -15.89 -6.87 -12.42
CA PRO A 219 -16.53 -6.76 -11.11
C PRO A 219 -15.81 -5.82 -10.15
N LEU A 220 -14.47 -5.85 -10.13
CA LEU A 220 -13.67 -4.95 -9.32
C LEU A 220 -12.74 -4.12 -10.21
N GLN A 221 -12.86 -2.79 -10.09
CA GLN A 221 -11.97 -1.84 -10.76
C GLN A 221 -11.25 -0.97 -9.75
N LEU A 222 -9.93 -0.95 -9.86
CA LEU A 222 -9.04 -0.15 -9.03
C LEU A 222 -8.19 0.77 -9.91
N HIS A 223 -7.73 1.85 -9.32
CA HIS A 223 -6.80 2.77 -9.96
C HIS A 223 -5.62 3.07 -9.03
N TRP A 224 -4.41 2.92 -9.54
CA TRP A 224 -3.17 3.27 -8.87
C TRP A 224 -2.46 4.33 -9.73
N SER A 225 -2.49 5.58 -9.28
CA SER A 225 -1.84 6.73 -9.93
C SER A 225 -0.34 6.68 -9.63
N VAL A 226 0.33 5.67 -10.20
CA VAL A 226 1.78 5.48 -10.05
C VAL A 226 2.50 6.43 -11.02
N PRO A 227 3.35 7.35 -10.52
CA PRO A 227 4.05 8.31 -11.37
C PRO A 227 4.80 7.62 -12.50
N ASP A 228 4.80 8.21 -13.71
CA ASP A 228 5.48 7.61 -14.85
C ASP A 228 7.01 7.69 -14.73
N PRO A 229 7.72 6.56 -14.47
CA PRO A 229 9.17 6.61 -14.36
C PRO A 229 9.84 6.90 -15.71
N VAL A 230 9.13 6.74 -16.84
CA VAL A 230 9.65 7.06 -18.19
C VAL A 230 9.70 8.57 -18.42
N ALA A 231 8.82 9.34 -17.79
CA ALA A 231 8.72 10.78 -17.96
C ALA A 231 9.77 11.56 -17.14
N VAL A 232 10.48 10.90 -16.22
CA VAL A 232 11.52 11.52 -15.40
C VAL A 232 12.71 11.90 -16.28
N ALA A 233 12.94 13.21 -16.41
CA ALA A 233 14.13 13.77 -17.01
C ALA A 233 15.32 13.73 -16.04
N GLY A 234 16.53 13.71 -16.57
CA GLY A 234 17.76 13.72 -15.77
C GLY A 234 18.77 12.69 -16.26
N ASP A 235 19.79 12.46 -15.44
CA ASP A 235 20.80 11.44 -15.70
C ASP A 235 20.25 10.02 -15.50
N ASP A 236 21.05 9.02 -15.88
CA ASP A 236 20.65 7.62 -15.76
C ASP A 236 20.40 7.22 -14.30
N THR A 237 21.06 7.86 -13.34
CA THR A 237 20.84 7.64 -11.90
C THR A 237 19.44 8.06 -11.49
N ALA A 238 19.02 9.28 -11.83
CA ALA A 238 17.69 9.80 -11.51
C ALA A 238 16.59 8.96 -12.14
N ARG A 239 16.77 8.57 -13.41
CA ARG A 239 15.85 7.68 -14.13
C ARG A 239 15.75 6.31 -13.46
N LEU A 240 16.88 5.69 -13.13
CA LEU A 240 16.91 4.39 -12.46
C LEU A 240 16.23 4.44 -11.08
N LEU A 241 16.45 5.52 -10.31
CA LEU A 241 15.78 5.74 -9.03
C LEU A 241 14.25 5.86 -9.19
N ALA A 242 13.77 6.54 -10.23
CA ALA A 242 12.34 6.63 -10.52
C ALA A 242 11.74 5.26 -10.84
N PHE A 243 12.44 4.43 -11.64
CA PHE A 243 12.02 3.05 -11.92
C PHE A 243 12.00 2.18 -10.66
N ARG A 244 12.99 2.31 -9.78
CA ARG A 244 13.02 1.61 -8.48
C ARG A 244 11.87 2.05 -7.57
N ALA A 245 11.59 3.35 -7.50
CA ALA A 245 10.47 3.87 -6.72
C ALA A 245 9.12 3.31 -7.22
N ALA A 246 8.89 3.30 -8.54
CA ALA A 246 7.70 2.71 -9.13
C ALA A 246 7.61 1.20 -8.87
N ARG A 247 8.72 0.47 -9.00
CA ARG A 247 8.81 -0.98 -8.68
C ARG A 247 8.39 -1.25 -7.24
N ASP A 248 8.95 -0.52 -6.29
CA ASP A 248 8.78 -0.76 -4.86
C ASP A 248 7.37 -0.35 -4.40
N GLU A 249 6.82 0.74 -4.95
CA GLU A 249 5.42 1.11 -4.74
C GLU A 249 4.45 0.03 -5.26
N LEU A 250 4.67 -0.45 -6.49
CA LEU A 250 3.83 -1.50 -7.08
C LEU A 250 3.87 -2.79 -6.27
N ARG A 251 5.02 -3.18 -5.73
CA ARG A 251 5.14 -4.34 -4.83
C ARG A 251 4.21 -4.21 -3.63
N LEU A 252 4.24 -3.07 -2.93
CA LEU A 252 3.40 -2.83 -1.75
C LEU A 252 1.91 -2.85 -2.09
N ARG A 253 1.52 -2.26 -3.23
CA ARG A 253 0.13 -2.28 -3.70
C ARG A 253 -0.33 -3.68 -4.08
N VAL A 254 0.52 -4.47 -4.73
CA VAL A 254 0.24 -5.87 -5.08
C VAL A 254 0.11 -6.75 -3.82
N ASP A 255 0.98 -6.57 -2.82
CA ASP A 255 0.86 -7.25 -1.52
C ASP A 255 -0.52 -6.97 -0.90
N GLY A 256 -0.94 -5.69 -0.91
CA GLY A 256 -2.26 -5.27 -0.45
C GLY A 256 -3.41 -5.90 -1.25
N LEU A 257 -3.31 -5.90 -2.58
CA LEU A 257 -4.31 -6.50 -3.48
C LEU A 257 -4.50 -7.98 -3.19
N ILE A 258 -3.42 -8.74 -3.01
CA ILE A 258 -3.52 -10.17 -2.67
C ILE A 258 -4.29 -10.35 -1.34
N GLY A 259 -4.08 -9.47 -0.36
CA GLY A 259 -4.85 -9.46 0.87
C GLY A 259 -6.36 -9.21 0.64
N LEU A 260 -6.70 -8.25 -0.24
CA LEU A 260 -8.09 -7.97 -0.62
C LEU A 260 -8.75 -9.17 -1.29
N LEU A 261 -8.09 -9.78 -2.28
CA LEU A 261 -8.65 -10.90 -3.04
C LEU A 261 -8.94 -12.10 -2.15
N ARG A 262 -8.09 -12.36 -1.15
CA ARG A 262 -8.35 -13.39 -0.13
C ARG A 262 -9.61 -13.07 0.67
N SER A 263 -9.79 -11.81 1.08
CA SER A 263 -10.96 -11.41 1.88
C SER A 263 -12.28 -11.52 1.11
N ILE A 264 -12.26 -11.20 -0.20
CA ILE A 264 -13.45 -11.33 -1.06
C ILE A 264 -13.79 -12.81 -1.28
N SER A 265 -12.79 -13.66 -1.55
CA SER A 265 -13.01 -15.11 -1.72
C SER A 265 -13.56 -15.81 -0.49
N ILE A 266 -13.23 -15.33 0.73
CA ILE A 266 -13.78 -15.88 1.97
C ILE A 266 -15.27 -15.55 2.14
N ASN A 267 -15.70 -14.36 1.71
CA ASN A 267 -17.08 -13.89 1.90
C ASN A 267 -18.05 -14.33 0.78
N GLY A 268 -17.52 -14.87 -0.32
CA GLY A 268 -18.29 -15.29 -1.50
C GLY A 268 -18.62 -16.78 -1.56
N ASN A 269 -18.33 -17.55 -0.51
CA ASN A 269 -18.51 -19.00 -0.41
C ASN A 269 -19.42 -19.32 0.79
#